data_AF-A0A109QFU3-F1
#
_entry.id   AF-A0A109QFU3-F1
#
_cell.length_a   1.000
_cell.length_b   1.000
_cell.length_c   1.000
_cell.angle_alpha   90.00
_cell.angle_beta   90.00
_cell.angle_gamma   90.00
#
_symmetry.space_group_name_H-M   'P 1'
#
loop_
_entity.id
_entity.type
_entity.pdbx_description
1 polymer ?
#
loop_
_entity_poly.entity_id
_entity_poly.type
_entity_poly.pdbx_seq_one_letter_code
_entity_poly.pdbx_strand_id
1 'polypeptide(L)'
;IPSSAAIGIHFYPIWEAASLDEWLYNGGPYQLIVLHFLLGVCCYIGREWELSYRLGMRPWISVAFTAPVAAAAAVFLVYPIGQGSFSDGMPLGISGTFNFMLVFQAEHNILMHPFHQLGVAGVFG
;
A
#
# COMPACT_ATOMS: atom_id res chain seq x y z
N ILE A 1 -5.78 5.97 10.72
CA ILE A 1 -6.86 4.97 10.59
C ILE A 1 -7.26 4.93 9.12
N PRO A 2 -7.55 3.75 8.55
CA PRO A 2 -8.09 3.64 7.19
C PRO A 2 -9.37 4.45 6.98
N SER A 3 -9.70 4.75 5.72
CA SER A 3 -10.94 5.47 5.40
C SER A 3 -12.17 4.62 5.73
N SER A 4 -13.29 5.29 6.04
CA SER A 4 -14.53 4.63 6.45
C SER A 4 -15.02 3.61 5.41
N ALA A 5 -15.52 2.46 5.87
CA ALA A 5 -16.14 1.45 5.00
C ALA A 5 -17.39 1.98 4.26
N ALA A 6 -18.03 3.05 4.77
CA ALA A 6 -19.12 3.73 4.08
C ALA A 6 -18.66 4.40 2.76
N ILE A 7 -17.37 4.75 2.64
CA ILE A 7 -16.77 5.24 1.39
C ILE A 7 -16.46 4.07 0.45
N GLY A 8 -16.13 2.89 0.97
CA GLY A 8 -15.72 1.76 0.14
C GLY A 8 -14.50 2.08 -0.73
N ILE A 9 -14.64 1.92 -2.04
CA ILE A 9 -13.62 2.25 -3.06
C ILE A 9 -13.82 3.63 -3.72
N HIS A 10 -14.80 4.42 -3.26
CA HIS A 10 -15.00 5.76 -3.80
C HIS A 10 -13.78 6.64 -3.51
N PHE A 11 -13.40 7.44 -4.50
CA PHE A 11 -12.36 8.44 -4.36
C PHE A 11 -12.88 9.60 -3.50
N TYR A 12 -12.26 9.82 -2.34
CA TYR A 12 -12.71 10.80 -1.34
C TYR A 12 -11.64 11.88 -1.07
N PRO A 13 -11.40 12.78 -2.05
CA PRO A 13 -10.51 13.91 -1.88
C PRO A 13 -11.14 14.96 -0.95
N ILE A 14 -10.34 15.94 -0.53
CA ILE A 14 -10.77 17.00 0.40
C ILE A 14 -12.02 17.73 -0.10
N TRP A 15 -12.14 17.95 -1.41
CA TRP A 15 -13.26 18.69 -2.02
C TRP A 15 -14.55 17.89 -2.18
N GLU A 16 -14.56 16.60 -1.85
CA GLU A 16 -15.82 15.82 -1.78
C GLU A 16 -16.48 15.89 -0.40
N ALA A 17 -15.79 16.42 0.62
CA ALA A 17 -16.36 16.65 1.94
C ALA A 17 -16.99 18.04 2.03
N ALA A 18 -18.06 18.18 2.83
CA ALA A 18 -18.67 19.48 3.12
C ALA A 18 -17.78 20.36 4.02
N SER A 19 -16.88 19.74 4.79
CA SER A 19 -15.89 20.44 5.61
C SER A 19 -14.63 19.59 5.83
N LEU A 20 -13.56 20.24 6.30
CA LEU A 20 -12.36 19.51 6.74
C LEU A 20 -12.63 18.60 7.93
N ASP A 21 -13.54 18.99 8.84
CA ASP A 21 -13.88 18.16 9.99
C ASP A 21 -14.57 16.85 9.57
N GLU A 22 -15.48 16.93 8.59
CA GLU A 22 -16.09 15.73 7.99
C GLU A 22 -15.04 14.87 7.29
N TRP A 23 -14.13 15.49 6.53
CA TRP A 23 -13.06 14.77 5.84
C TRP A 23 -12.14 14.03 6.82
N LEU A 24 -11.81 14.67 7.95
CA LEU A 24 -11.03 14.06 9.03
C LEU A 24 -11.81 12.92 9.72
N TYR A 25 -13.09 13.13 10.00
CA TYR A 25 -13.97 12.12 10.62
C TYR A 25 -14.04 10.84 9.77
N ASN A 26 -14.18 10.98 8.45
CA ASN A 26 -14.29 9.86 7.52
C ASN A 26 -12.95 9.21 7.14
N GLY A 27 -11.84 9.67 7.72
CA GLY A 27 -10.51 9.10 7.45
C GLY A 27 -9.95 9.47 6.08
N GLY A 28 -10.33 10.62 5.54
CA GLY A 28 -9.82 11.15 4.28
C GLY A 28 -8.29 11.26 4.17
N PRO A 29 -7.52 11.58 5.24
CA PRO A 29 -6.06 11.58 5.19
C PRO A 29 -5.44 10.27 4.72
N TYR A 30 -6.09 9.13 5.00
CA TYR A 30 -5.57 7.82 4.63
C TYR A 30 -5.46 7.66 3.10
N GLN A 31 -6.56 7.90 2.37
CA GLN A 31 -6.55 7.86 0.91
C GLN A 31 -5.56 8.88 0.32
N LEU A 32 -5.51 10.10 0.86
CA LEU A 32 -4.56 11.11 0.39
C LEU A 32 -3.12 10.61 0.52
N ILE A 33 -2.72 10.14 1.70
CA ILE A 33 -1.35 9.67 1.95
C ILE A 33 -1.02 8.47 1.08
N VAL A 34 -1.88 7.45 1.05
CA VAL A 34 -1.64 6.21 0.31
C VAL A 34 -1.49 6.47 -1.18
N LEU A 35 -2.41 7.23 -1.79
CA LEU A 35 -2.39 7.47 -3.23
C LEU A 35 -1.18 8.31 -3.65
N HIS A 36 -0.85 9.38 -2.90
CA HIS A 36 0.33 10.18 -3.19
C HIS A 36 1.63 9.41 -2.93
N PHE A 37 1.68 8.59 -1.88
CA PHE A 37 2.82 7.72 -1.59
C PHE A 37 3.07 6.74 -2.75
N LEU A 38 2.04 6.04 -3.23
CA LEU A 38 2.16 5.08 -4.32
C LEU A 38 2.63 5.75 -5.62
N LEU A 39 2.09 6.93 -5.96
CA LEU A 39 2.59 7.73 -7.08
C LEU A 39 4.07 8.12 -6.88
N GLY A 40 4.42 8.58 -5.68
CA GLY A 40 5.78 8.97 -5.32
C GLY A 40 6.79 7.82 -5.47
N VAL A 41 6.49 6.63 -4.95
CA VAL A 41 7.40 5.48 -5.05
C VAL A 41 7.46 4.90 -6.46
N CYS A 42 6.38 4.97 -7.24
CA CYS A 42 6.42 4.64 -8.67
C CYS A 42 7.35 5.57 -9.44
N CYS A 43 7.27 6.88 -9.20
CA CYS A 43 8.21 7.85 -9.76
C CYS A 43 9.65 7.60 -9.26
N TYR A 44 9.81 7.14 -8.02
CA TYR A 44 11.12 6.86 -7.45
C TYR A 44 11.83 5.67 -8.15
N ILE A 45 11.09 4.64 -8.59
CA ILE A 45 11.63 3.59 -9.48
C ILE A 45 12.25 4.23 -10.73
N GLY A 46 11.51 5.15 -11.36
CA GLY A 46 11.97 5.88 -12.54
C GLY A 46 13.21 6.74 -12.25
N ARG A 47 13.25 7.40 -11.08
CA ARG A 47 14.40 8.19 -10.64
C ARG A 47 15.66 7.34 -10.47
N GLU A 48 15.56 6.16 -9.86
CA GLU A 48 16.71 5.25 -9.72
C GLU A 48 17.25 4.82 -11.08
N TRP A 49 16.36 4.49 -12.01
CA TRP A 49 16.72 4.16 -13.38
C TRP A 49 17.38 5.35 -14.09
N GLU A 50 16.76 6.54 -14.03
CA GLU A 50 17.28 7.73 -14.70
C GLU A 50 18.69 8.07 -14.21
N LEU A 51 18.91 8.07 -12.89
CA LEU A 51 20.24 8.34 -12.34
C LEU A 51 21.27 7.30 -12.81
N SER A 52 20.89 6.02 -12.83
CA SER A 52 21.78 4.95 -13.32
C SER A 52 22.19 5.20 -14.79
N TYR A 53 21.26 5.64 -15.63
CA TYR A 53 21.52 5.99 -17.01
C TYR A 53 22.44 7.20 -17.14
N ARG A 54 22.17 8.29 -16.39
CA ARG A 54 23.00 9.51 -16.41
C ARG A 54 24.44 9.26 -15.99
N LEU A 55 24.68 8.30 -15.10
CA LEU A 55 26.02 7.94 -14.61
C LEU A 55 26.67 6.79 -15.40
N GLY A 56 26.02 6.26 -16.44
CA GLY A 56 26.54 5.11 -17.20
C GLY A 56 26.62 3.81 -16.37
N MET A 57 25.82 3.70 -15.31
CA MET A 57 25.74 2.52 -14.46
C MET A 57 24.83 1.45 -15.09
N ARG A 58 24.94 0.22 -14.59
CA ARG A 58 24.00 -0.85 -14.96
C ARG A 58 22.63 -0.61 -14.27
N PRO A 59 21.48 -0.82 -14.96
CA PRO A 59 20.19 -0.23 -14.53
C PRO A 59 19.30 -1.09 -13.63
N TRP A 60 19.82 -2.04 -12.84
CA TRP A 60 18.97 -2.99 -12.08
C TRP A 60 18.65 -2.62 -10.64
N ILE A 61 19.14 -1.48 -10.13
CA ILE A 61 18.74 -0.99 -8.80
C ILE A 61 17.22 -0.74 -8.79
N SER A 62 16.71 -0.04 -9.81
CA SER A 62 15.28 0.22 -9.98
C SER A 62 14.46 -1.08 -10.09
N VAL A 63 15.01 -2.11 -10.74
CA VAL A 63 14.37 -3.43 -10.85
C VAL A 63 14.26 -4.09 -9.48
N ALA A 64 15.33 -4.09 -8.68
CA ALA A 64 15.27 -4.62 -7.31
C ALA A 64 14.26 -3.85 -6.45
N PHE A 65 14.19 -2.52 -6.60
CA PHE A 65 13.25 -1.68 -5.87
C PHE A 65 11.77 -1.92 -6.24
N THR A 66 11.48 -2.57 -7.38
CA THR A 66 10.10 -2.95 -7.70
C THR A 66 9.49 -3.96 -6.71
N ALA A 67 10.30 -4.81 -6.06
CA ALA A 67 9.80 -5.80 -5.10
C ALA A 67 9.07 -5.16 -3.89
N PRO A 68 9.67 -4.22 -3.14
CA PRO A 68 8.96 -3.53 -2.07
C PRO A 68 7.82 -2.64 -2.56
N VAL A 69 7.92 -2.04 -3.76
CA VAL A 69 6.82 -1.25 -4.33
C VAL A 69 5.61 -2.12 -4.66
N ALA A 70 5.83 -3.31 -5.22
CA ALA A 70 4.77 -4.29 -5.45
C ALA A 70 4.13 -4.76 -4.14
N ALA A 71 4.91 -5.03 -3.10
CA ALA A 71 4.39 -5.38 -1.78
C ALA A 71 3.53 -4.24 -1.17
N ALA A 72 3.98 -2.99 -1.29
CA ALA A 72 3.22 -1.83 -0.82
C ALA A 72 1.90 -1.66 -1.61
N ALA A 73 1.93 -1.80 -2.94
CA ALA A 73 0.73 -1.75 -3.77
C ALA A 73 -0.26 -2.88 -3.43
N ALA A 74 0.24 -4.07 -3.08
CA ALA A 74 -0.60 -5.20 -2.68
C ALA A 74 -1.44 -4.88 -1.43
N VAL A 75 -0.82 -4.34 -0.38
CA VAL A 75 -1.50 -4.09 0.91
C VAL A 75 -2.27 -2.77 1.00
N PHE A 76 -1.92 -1.78 0.16
CA PHE A 76 -2.55 -0.45 0.20
C PHE A 76 -3.55 -0.18 -0.93
N LEU A 77 -3.52 -0.95 -2.02
CA LEU A 77 -4.39 -0.71 -3.18
C LEU A 77 -5.09 -1.99 -3.65
N VAL A 78 -4.33 -3.04 -3.99
CA VAL A 78 -4.91 -4.25 -4.60
C VAL A 78 -5.84 -4.97 -3.62
N TYR A 79 -5.40 -5.18 -2.38
CA TYR A 79 -6.22 -5.84 -1.36
C TYR A 79 -7.50 -5.05 -1.04
N PRO A 80 -7.45 -3.73 -0.76
CA PRO A 80 -8.66 -2.89 -0.65
C PRO A 80 -9.63 -3.00 -1.82
N ILE A 81 -9.13 -2.97 -3.07
CA ILE A 81 -9.97 -3.12 -4.26
C ILE A 81 -10.63 -4.49 -4.29
N GLY A 82 -9.87 -5.54 -3.95
CA GLY A 82 -10.39 -6.91 -3.87
C GLY A 82 -11.45 -7.12 -2.79
N GLN A 83 -11.32 -6.43 -1.64
CA GLN A 83 -12.32 -6.45 -0.57
C GLN A 83 -13.48 -5.46 -0.81
N GLY A 84 -13.33 -4.52 -1.75
CA GLY A 84 -14.33 -3.50 -2.05
C GLY A 84 -14.30 -2.30 -1.09
N SER A 85 -13.24 -2.13 -0.29
CA SER A 85 -13.12 -1.00 0.63
C SER A 85 -11.69 -0.65 1.02
N PHE A 86 -11.37 0.66 1.06
CA PHE A 86 -10.14 1.16 1.67
C PHE A 86 -10.08 1.01 3.19
N SER A 87 -11.19 0.66 3.85
CA SER A 87 -11.20 0.32 5.28
C SER A 87 -10.35 -0.90 5.62
N ASP A 88 -10.24 -1.83 4.66
CA ASP A 88 -9.52 -3.10 4.83
C ASP A 88 -8.05 -3.00 4.40
N GLY A 89 -7.63 -1.81 3.95
CA GLY A 89 -6.23 -1.53 3.68
C GLY A 89 -5.40 -1.52 4.96
N MET A 90 -4.12 -1.87 4.84
CA MET A 90 -3.23 -1.88 5.99
C MET A 90 -3.18 -0.48 6.65
N PRO A 91 -3.41 -0.34 7.97
CA PRO A 91 -3.31 0.94 8.64
C PRO A 91 -1.87 1.48 8.70
N LEU A 92 -1.71 2.80 8.67
CA LEU A 92 -0.42 3.48 8.79
C LEU A 92 0.02 3.61 10.26
N GLY A 93 0.40 2.48 10.89
CA GLY A 93 0.90 2.46 12.25
C GLY A 93 1.24 1.05 12.74
N ILE A 94 2.14 0.95 13.70
CA ILE A 94 2.72 -0.33 14.16
C ILE A 94 1.65 -1.33 14.62
N SER A 95 0.79 -0.93 15.56
CA SER A 95 -0.30 -1.79 16.05
C SER A 95 -1.33 -2.12 14.97
N GLY A 96 -1.57 -1.19 14.05
CA GLY A 96 -2.46 -1.39 12.92
C GLY A 96 -1.94 -2.42 11.92
N THR A 97 -0.63 -2.47 11.68
CA THR A 97 0.00 -3.53 10.89
C THR A 97 -0.22 -4.91 11.52
N PHE A 98 -0.04 -5.05 12.84
CA PHE A 98 -0.31 -6.32 13.51
C PHE A 98 -1.80 -6.72 13.41
N ASN A 99 -2.71 -5.76 13.57
CA ASN A 99 -4.13 -6.01 13.40
C ASN A 99 -4.46 -6.52 11.99
N PHE A 100 -3.93 -5.85 10.96
CA PHE A 100 -4.09 -6.29 9.55
C PHE A 100 -3.59 -7.72 9.35
N MET A 101 -2.40 -8.06 9.84
CA MET A 101 -1.83 -9.41 9.69
C MET A 101 -2.71 -10.49 10.34
N LEU A 102 -3.23 -10.22 11.55
CA LEU A 102 -4.08 -11.17 12.27
C LEU A 102 -5.43 -11.39 11.57
N VAL A 103 -6.05 -10.31 11.08
CA VAL A 103 -7.30 -10.39 10.30
C VAL A 103 -7.06 -11.12 8.99
N PHE A 104 -5.98 -10.80 8.28
CA PHE A 104 -5.63 -11.45 7.02
C PHE A 104 -5.37 -12.95 7.21
N GLN A 105 -4.73 -13.35 8.31
CA GLN A 105 -4.59 -14.77 8.66
C GLN A 105 -5.95 -15.42 8.93
N ALA A 106 -6.85 -14.75 9.65
CA ALA A 106 -8.17 -15.29 9.96
C ALA A 106 -9.03 -15.49 8.70
N GLU A 107 -8.97 -14.57 7.74
CA GLU A 107 -9.78 -14.60 6.52
C GLU A 107 -9.18 -15.46 5.41
N HIS A 108 -7.84 -15.48 5.27
CA HIS A 108 -7.16 -16.07 4.11
C HIS A 108 -6.24 -17.23 4.44
N ASN A 109 -6.01 -17.53 5.73
CA ASN A 109 -5.07 -18.56 6.18
C ASN A 109 -3.68 -18.43 5.50
N ILE A 110 -3.14 -17.20 5.45
CA ILE A 110 -1.95 -16.85 4.66
C ILE A 110 -0.73 -17.69 4.98
N LEU A 111 -0.58 -18.18 6.21
CA LEU A 111 0.53 -19.07 6.58
C LEU A 111 0.57 -20.37 5.76
N MET A 112 -0.58 -20.82 5.25
CA MET A 112 -0.70 -22.00 4.39
C MET A 112 -0.57 -21.69 2.90
N HIS A 113 -0.43 -20.41 2.52
CA HIS A 113 -0.33 -20.01 1.12
C HIS A 113 1.12 -20.12 0.60
N PRO A 114 1.37 -20.82 -0.52
CA PRO A 114 2.73 -21.07 -1.02
C PRO A 114 3.48 -19.79 -1.39
N PHE A 115 2.81 -18.76 -1.91
CA PHE A 115 3.48 -17.48 -2.20
C PHE A 115 3.96 -16.75 -0.94
N HIS A 116 3.24 -16.86 0.17
CA HIS A 116 3.70 -16.31 1.44
C HIS A 116 4.91 -17.09 1.95
N GLN A 117 4.89 -18.42 1.85
CA GLN A 117 6.02 -19.28 2.23
C GLN A 117 7.28 -18.99 1.38
N LEU A 118 7.12 -18.77 0.07
CA LEU A 118 8.22 -18.31 -0.79
C LEU A 118 8.76 -16.93 -0.36
N GLY A 119 7.87 -16.01 0.00
CA GLY A 119 8.25 -14.70 0.56
C GLY A 119 9.06 -14.84 1.85
N VAL A 120 8.62 -15.71 2.78
CA VAL A 120 9.34 -16.02 4.02
C VAL A 120 10.73 -16.60 3.72
N ALA A 121 10.84 -17.55 2.80
CA ALA A 121 12.13 -18.10 2.39
C ALA A 121 13.05 -17.00 1.81
N GLY A 122 12.50 -16.08 1.02
CA GLY A 122 13.26 -14.98 0.41
C GLY A 122 13.76 -13.92 1.39
N VAL A 123 13.08 -13.68 2.52
CA VAL A 123 13.53 -12.71 3.53
C VAL A 123 14.44 -13.31 4.61
N PHE A 124 14.41 -14.65 4.78
CA PHE A 124 15.29 -15.36 5.72
C PHE A 124 16.61 -15.83 5.11
N GLY A 125 16.64 -16.10 3.80
CA GLY A 125 17.87 -16.47 3.07
C GLY A 125 18.84 -15.31 2.90
#